data_AF-A0A8T1HCG9-F1
#
_entry.id   AF-A0A8T1HCG9-F1
#
_cell.length_a   1.000
_cell.length_b   1.000
_cell.length_c   1.000
_cell.angle_alpha   90.00
_cell.angle_beta   90.00
_cell.angle_gamma   90.00
#
_symmetry.space_group_name_H-M   'P 1'
#
loop_
_entity.id
_entity.type
_entity.pdbx_description
1 polymer ?
#
loop_
_entity_poly.entity_id
_entity_poly.type
_entity_poly.pdbx_seq_one_letter_code
_entity_poly.pdbx_strand_id
1 'polypeptide(L)'
;MLFDDMLNAVHVDEKIFYVTEPKRRFLLLPDEHAPTRKMCRKRFITRVMFLAAVGRPRYDKEKQQVFDGKVGIWAFVKRVAAQRSSSRRPAGTIITKEVSVNKTKYRYMLTSKLLPALHERWPTNDHSTRQRSRTNRSGGPGVPRRRCSMRACDSPQVPATKQPRSQRA
;
A
#
# COMPACT_ATOMS: atom_id res chain seq x y z
N MET A 1 8.83 -8.68 40.40
CA MET A 1 8.32 -8.83 39.01
C MET A 1 9.40 -8.32 38.07
N LEU A 2 9.93 -9.17 37.19
CA LEU A 2 10.95 -8.76 36.22
C LEU A 2 10.24 -8.23 34.98
N PHE A 3 10.40 -6.94 34.69
CA PHE A 3 9.89 -6.35 33.44
C PHE A 3 10.82 -6.76 32.30
N ASP A 4 10.26 -7.30 31.22
CA ASP A 4 10.98 -7.53 29.97
C ASP A 4 10.93 -6.25 29.15
N ASP A 5 12.08 -5.59 28.96
CA ASP A 5 12.16 -4.33 28.25
C ASP A 5 11.87 -4.46 26.74
N MET A 6 11.74 -5.69 26.22
CA MET A 6 11.43 -6.02 24.82
C MET A 6 12.32 -5.29 23.79
N LEU A 7 13.51 -4.86 24.21
CA LEU A 7 14.45 -4.11 23.39
C LEU A 7 14.91 -4.94 22.18
N ASN A 8 14.92 -6.26 22.31
CA ASN A 8 15.34 -7.20 21.26
C ASN A 8 14.17 -7.74 20.40
N ALA A 9 12.98 -7.15 20.50
CA ALA A 9 11.81 -7.57 19.75
C ALA A 9 11.58 -6.70 18.49
N VAL A 10 11.38 -7.36 17.35
CA VAL A 10 10.95 -6.73 16.10
C VAL A 10 9.50 -7.13 15.85
N HIS A 11 8.63 -6.15 15.70
CA HIS A 11 7.25 -6.37 15.28
C HIS A 11 7.18 -6.32 13.75
N VAL A 12 6.63 -7.38 13.17
CA VAL A 12 6.44 -7.51 11.72
C VAL A 12 4.94 -7.62 11.47
N ASP A 13 4.42 -6.79 10.57
CA ASP A 13 3.00 -6.75 10.24
C ASP A 13 2.80 -6.67 8.71
N GLU A 14 1.68 -7.23 8.24
CA GLU A 14 1.23 -7.09 6.86
C GLU A 14 0.04 -6.14 6.76
N LYS A 15 0.16 -5.13 5.89
CA LYS A 15 -0.90 -4.16 5.66
C LYS A 15 -1.26 -4.02 4.19
N ILE A 16 -2.55 -3.98 3.90
CA ILE A 16 -3.07 -3.70 2.55
C ILE A 16 -3.37 -2.21 2.42
N PHE A 17 -2.75 -1.57 1.43
CA PHE A 17 -3.00 -0.19 1.05
C PHE A 17 -3.69 -0.11 -0.31
N TYR A 18 -4.60 0.85 -0.45
CA TYR A 18 -5.23 1.17 -1.71
C TYR A 18 -4.51 2.38 -2.31
N VAL A 19 -4.17 2.32 -3.60
CA VAL A 19 -3.48 3.46 -4.27
C VAL A 19 -4.32 4.74 -4.21
N THR A 20 -5.65 4.61 -4.27
CA THR A 20 -6.57 5.72 -4.07
C THR A 20 -7.73 5.29 -3.19
N GLU A 21 -8.27 6.23 -2.42
CA GLU A 21 -9.47 5.95 -1.65
C GLU A 21 -10.70 5.93 -2.56
N PRO A 22 -11.71 5.07 -2.28
CA PRO A 22 -12.91 5.01 -3.10
C PRO A 22 -13.74 6.30 -3.02
N LYS A 23 -13.66 7.02 -1.91
CA LYS A 23 -14.27 8.34 -1.70
C LYS A 23 -13.23 9.22 -1.01
N ARG A 24 -12.93 10.38 -1.59
CA ARG A 24 -12.11 11.43 -0.99
C ARG A 24 -12.98 12.66 -0.81
N ARG A 25 -12.76 13.39 0.29
CA ARG A 25 -13.34 14.71 0.50
C ARG A 25 -12.27 15.73 0.16
N PHE A 26 -12.65 16.75 -0.59
CA PHE A 26 -11.80 17.87 -0.95
C PHE A 26 -12.40 19.11 -0.31
N LEU A 27 -11.55 19.96 0.26
CA LEU A 27 -11.90 21.33 0.55
C LEU A 27 -11.56 22.11 -0.72
N LEU A 28 -12.54 22.79 -1.31
CA LEU A 28 -12.39 23.56 -2.54
C LEU A 28 -12.72 25.02 -2.24
N LEU A 29 -11.98 25.93 -2.86
CA LEU A 29 -12.35 27.34 -2.87
C LEU A 29 -13.57 27.55 -3.79
N PRO A 30 -14.35 28.64 -3.61
CA PRO A 30 -15.58 28.88 -4.39
C PRO A 30 -15.39 28.83 -5.91
N ASP A 31 -14.22 29.24 -6.41
CA ASP A 31 -13.91 29.29 -7.85
C ASP A 31 -13.11 28.08 -8.36
N GLU A 32 -12.89 27.07 -7.51
CA GLU A 32 -12.07 25.91 -7.88
C GLU A 32 -12.92 24.75 -8.41
N HIS A 33 -12.58 24.26 -9.60
CA HIS A 33 -13.28 23.12 -10.19
C HIS A 33 -12.96 21.82 -9.43
N ALA A 34 -14.01 21.05 -9.11
CA ALA A 34 -13.84 19.78 -8.41
C ALA A 34 -12.92 18.81 -9.17
N PRO A 35 -12.00 18.12 -8.48
CA PRO A 35 -11.06 17.22 -9.14
C PRO A 35 -11.78 16.04 -9.78
N THR A 36 -11.53 15.84 -11.08
CA THR A 36 -12.16 14.74 -11.83
C THR A 36 -11.50 13.40 -11.51
N ARG A 37 -12.28 12.46 -10.97
CA ARG A 37 -11.83 11.10 -10.69
C ARG A 37 -12.06 10.18 -11.90
N LYS A 38 -10.97 9.76 -12.55
CA LYS A 38 -11.00 8.86 -13.73
C LYS A 38 -11.33 7.39 -13.43
N MET A 39 -11.48 7.01 -12.16
CA MET A 39 -11.63 5.62 -11.72
C MET A 39 -12.85 5.50 -10.82
N CYS A 40 -14.03 5.15 -11.34
CA CYS A 40 -15.26 5.22 -10.53
C CYS A 40 -15.43 4.04 -9.56
N ARG A 41 -15.05 2.81 -9.95
CA ARG A 41 -15.37 1.59 -9.18
C ARG A 41 -14.21 1.13 -8.28
N LYS A 42 -14.51 0.76 -7.03
CA LYS A 42 -13.52 0.26 -6.03
C LYS A 42 -12.75 -0.96 -6.50
N ARG A 43 -13.41 -1.89 -7.21
CA ARG A 43 -12.83 -3.14 -7.74
C ARG A 43 -11.67 -2.94 -8.71
N PHE A 44 -11.57 -1.77 -9.35
CA PHE A 44 -10.45 -1.48 -10.24
C PHE A 44 -9.29 -0.79 -9.51
N ILE A 45 -9.49 -0.32 -8.27
CA ILE A 45 -8.43 0.31 -7.49
C ILE A 45 -7.42 -0.76 -7.08
N THR A 46 -6.18 -0.56 -7.48
CA THR A 46 -5.05 -1.42 -7.13
C THR A 46 -4.89 -1.49 -5.61
N ARG A 47 -4.85 -2.73 -5.09
CA ARG A 47 -4.57 -3.04 -3.69
C ARG A 47 -3.18 -3.62 -3.58
N VAL A 48 -2.31 -2.97 -2.83
CA VAL A 48 -0.93 -3.42 -2.64
C VAL A 48 -0.75 -3.86 -1.20
N MET A 49 -0.24 -5.07 -0.99
CA MET A 49 0.13 -5.55 0.35
C MET A 49 1.56 -5.09 0.63
N PHE A 50 1.83 -4.68 1.87
CA PHE A 50 3.12 -4.26 2.34
C PHE A 50 3.50 -5.05 3.58
N LEU A 51 4.77 -5.39 3.69
CA LEU A 51 5.41 -5.91 4.89
C LEU A 51 6.09 -4.74 5.60
N ALA A 52 5.75 -4.48 6.84
CA ALA A 52 6.41 -3.45 7.66
C ALA A 52 7.10 -4.12 8.85
N ALA A 53 8.30 -3.65 9.18
CA ALA A 53 9.04 -4.09 10.34
C ALA A 53 9.43 -2.89 11.21
N VAL A 54 9.07 -2.96 12.48
CA VAL A 54 9.26 -1.89 13.46
C VAL A 54 9.78 -2.48 14.77
N GLY A 55 10.86 -1.92 15.30
CA GLY A 55 11.37 -2.14 16.65
C GLY A 55 11.03 -0.98 17.57
N ARG A 56 11.37 -1.12 18.85
CA ARG A 56 11.25 -0.04 19.83
C ARG A 56 12.31 1.03 19.57
N PRO A 57 11.96 2.33 19.51
CA PRO A 57 12.96 3.39 19.40
C PRO A 57 13.90 3.38 20.62
N ARG A 58 15.22 3.52 20.39
CA ARG A 58 16.24 3.51 21.44
C ARG A 58 17.51 4.21 20.99
N TYR A 59 18.32 4.67 21.94
CA TYR A 59 19.63 5.24 21.62
C TYR A 59 20.65 4.13 21.33
N ASP A 60 21.37 4.25 20.22
CA ASP A 60 22.48 3.38 19.84
C ASP A 60 23.79 4.05 20.27
N LYS A 61 24.52 3.41 21.19
CA LYS A 61 25.78 3.92 21.72
C LYS A 61 26.91 3.82 20.69
N GLU A 62 26.90 2.80 19.84
CA GLU A 62 27.97 2.57 18.86
C GLU A 62 27.90 3.58 17.72
N LYS A 63 26.68 3.85 17.24
CA LYS A 63 26.43 4.82 16.17
C LYS A 63 26.24 6.25 16.68
N GLN A 64 26.23 6.44 18.00
CA GLN A 64 25.88 7.69 18.69
C GLN A 64 24.59 8.35 18.17
N GLN A 65 23.63 7.53 17.71
CA GLN A 65 22.41 7.98 17.04
C GLN A 65 21.17 7.35 17.67
N VAL A 66 20.05 8.07 17.67
CA VAL A 66 18.75 7.50 18.05
C VAL A 66 18.23 6.61 16.93
N PHE A 67 17.97 5.34 17.25
CA PHE A 67 17.23 4.43 16.40
C PHE A 67 15.74 4.74 16.48
N ASP A 68 15.14 5.12 15.35
CA ASP A 68 13.73 5.51 15.23
C ASP A 68 12.72 4.36 15.42
N GLY A 69 13.20 3.13 15.57
CA GLY A 69 12.35 1.94 15.54
C GLY A 69 11.92 1.51 14.13
N LYS A 70 12.10 2.34 13.11
CA LYS A 70 11.67 2.03 11.73
C LYS A 70 12.74 1.20 11.01
N VAL A 71 12.49 -0.09 10.82
CA VAL A 71 13.42 -0.95 10.06
C VAL A 71 13.19 -0.78 8.57
N GLY A 72 11.94 -1.00 8.11
CA GLY A 72 11.62 -0.89 6.69
C GLY A 72 10.17 -1.23 6.36
N ILE A 73 9.80 -0.88 5.12
CA ILE A 73 8.50 -1.18 4.52
C ILE A 73 8.75 -1.70 3.10
N TRP A 74 8.20 -2.87 2.77
CA TRP A 74 8.39 -3.51 1.47
C TRP A 74 7.08 -3.92 0.82
N ALA A 75 6.89 -3.56 -0.44
CA ALA A 75 5.67 -3.84 -1.20
C ALA A 75 5.72 -5.21 -1.89
N PHE A 76 4.61 -5.95 -1.86
CA PHE A 76 4.40 -7.16 -2.66
C PHE A 76 3.92 -6.78 -4.06
N VAL A 77 4.85 -6.40 -4.92
CA VAL A 77 4.58 -5.97 -6.29
C VAL A 77 5.52 -6.63 -7.30
N LYS A 78 5.06 -6.73 -8.55
CA LYS A 78 5.88 -7.16 -9.69
C LYS A 78 5.77 -6.13 -10.81
N ARG A 79 6.90 -5.75 -11.39
CA ARG A 79 6.94 -4.95 -12.61
C ARG A 79 6.73 -5.89 -13.80
N VAL A 80 5.67 -5.66 -14.57
CA VAL A 80 5.28 -6.49 -15.73
C VAL A 80 4.90 -5.58 -16.89
N ALA A 81 5.33 -5.92 -18.10
CA ALA A 81 4.92 -5.21 -19.29
C ALA A 81 3.40 -5.33 -19.53
N ALA A 82 2.78 -4.26 -20.03
CA ALA A 82 1.40 -4.25 -20.44
C ALA A 82 1.18 -5.22 -21.61
N GLN A 83 0.41 -6.28 -21.40
CA GLN A 83 0.12 -7.26 -22.46
C GLN A 83 -0.84 -6.74 -23.54
N ARG A 84 -1.72 -5.80 -23.17
CA ARG A 84 -2.71 -5.21 -24.08
C ARG A 84 -2.57 -3.70 -24.04
N SER A 85 -2.68 -3.08 -25.21
CA SER A 85 -2.89 -1.65 -25.32
C SER A 85 -4.27 -1.30 -24.75
N SER A 86 -4.35 -0.16 -24.07
CA SER A 86 -5.61 0.49 -23.75
C SER A 86 -5.45 1.98 -23.95
N SER A 87 -6.58 2.71 -23.97
CA SER A 87 -6.58 4.17 -24.15
C SER A 87 -5.61 4.93 -23.23
N ARG A 88 -5.28 4.37 -22.04
CA ARG A 88 -4.39 5.02 -21.06
C ARG A 88 -2.96 4.46 -21.04
N ARG A 89 -2.67 3.39 -21.78
CA ARG A 89 -1.35 2.74 -21.78
C ARG A 89 -1.11 1.92 -23.05
N PRO A 90 -0.06 2.19 -23.84
CA PRO A 90 0.32 1.30 -24.93
C PRO A 90 0.83 -0.04 -24.40
N ALA A 91 0.75 -1.08 -25.24
CA ALA A 91 1.36 -2.37 -24.95
C ALA A 91 2.87 -2.20 -24.71
N GLY A 92 3.46 -3.00 -23.83
CA GLY A 92 4.88 -2.89 -23.46
C GLY A 92 5.19 -1.95 -22.29
N THR A 93 4.28 -1.03 -21.92
CA THR A 93 4.50 -0.14 -20.75
C THR A 93 4.75 -0.96 -19.48
N ILE A 94 5.83 -0.68 -18.75
CA ILE A 94 6.14 -1.37 -17.48
C ILE A 94 5.15 -0.92 -16.40
N ILE A 95 4.29 -1.85 -15.97
CA ILE A 95 3.28 -1.62 -14.94
C ILE A 95 3.66 -2.37 -13.68
N THR A 96 3.50 -1.71 -12.54
CA THR A 96 3.55 -2.36 -11.23
C THR A 96 2.20 -3.03 -10.96
N LYS A 97 2.19 -4.37 -10.92
CA LYS A 97 1.01 -5.17 -10.56
C LYS A 97 1.15 -5.68 -9.14
N GLU A 98 0.03 -5.72 -8.42
CA GLU A 98 -0.01 -6.37 -7.11
C GLU A 98 0.22 -7.88 -7.23
N VAL A 99 0.84 -8.45 -6.21
CA VAL A 99 1.14 -9.87 -6.14
C VAL A 99 0.46 -10.45 -4.90
N SER A 100 -0.26 -11.56 -5.06
CA SER A 100 -0.80 -12.28 -3.90
C SER A 100 0.32 -12.77 -2.99
N VAL A 101 0.17 -12.60 -1.68
CA VAL A 101 1.14 -13.08 -0.69
C VAL A 101 0.89 -14.55 -0.44
N ASN A 102 1.85 -15.37 -0.88
CA ASN A 102 1.91 -16.79 -0.58
C ASN A 102 3.04 -17.02 0.42
N LYS A 103 3.01 -18.15 1.14
CA LYS A 103 4.04 -18.53 2.13
C LYS A 103 5.48 -18.39 1.58
N THR A 104 5.72 -18.83 0.34
CA THR A 104 7.04 -18.75 -0.29
C THR A 104 7.51 -17.32 -0.53
N LYS A 105 6.62 -16.45 -1.05
CA LYS A 105 6.94 -15.03 -1.28
C LYS A 105 7.16 -14.30 0.02
N TYR A 106 6.37 -14.64 1.04
CA TYR A 106 6.53 -14.10 2.38
C TYR A 106 7.90 -14.45 2.98
N ARG A 107 8.27 -15.74 2.97
CA ARG A 107 9.59 -16.20 3.41
C ARG A 107 10.72 -15.53 2.64
N TYR A 108 10.57 -15.41 1.32
CA TYR A 108 11.54 -14.70 0.48
C TYR A 108 11.72 -13.25 0.91
N MET A 109 10.63 -12.52 1.19
CA MET A 109 10.73 -11.13 1.66
C MET A 109 11.43 -11.03 3.03
N LEU A 110 11.13 -11.96 3.94
CA LEU A 110 11.81 -11.99 5.24
C LEU A 110 13.32 -12.20 5.06
N THR A 111 13.72 -13.24 4.33
CA THR A 111 15.13 -13.61 4.19
C THR A 111 15.92 -12.64 3.32
N SER A 112 15.35 -12.18 2.20
CA SER A 112 16.08 -11.35 1.22
C SER A 112 16.03 -9.86 1.50
N LYS A 113 15.03 -9.38 2.25
CA LYS A 113 14.83 -7.94 2.50
C LYS A 113 14.88 -7.59 3.98
N LEU A 114 14.07 -8.24 4.80
CA LEU A 114 13.93 -7.87 6.21
C LEU A 114 15.20 -8.19 7.01
N LEU A 115 15.72 -9.41 6.93
CA LEU A 115 16.89 -9.82 7.72
C LEU A 115 18.14 -8.98 7.40
N PRO A 116 18.48 -8.72 6.11
CA PRO A 116 19.60 -7.83 5.80
C PRO A 116 19.40 -6.41 6.31
N ALA A 117 18.20 -5.84 6.15
CA ALA A 117 17.90 -4.50 6.64
C ALA A 117 17.95 -4.40 8.17
N LEU A 118 17.56 -5.49 8.85
CA LEU A 118 17.70 -5.60 10.29
C LEU A 118 19.18 -5.60 10.66
N HIS A 119 20.01 -6.43 10.02
CA HIS A 119 21.45 -6.48 10.30
C HIS A 119 22.14 -5.12 10.11
N GLU A 120 21.75 -4.34 9.11
CA GLU A 120 22.32 -3.01 8.83
C GLU A 120 21.89 -1.95 9.86
N ARG A 121 20.60 -1.93 10.21
CA ARG A 121 19.99 -0.83 11.00
C ARG A 121 19.83 -1.14 12.48
N TRP A 122 19.83 -2.40 12.88
CA TRP A 122 19.54 -2.78 14.25
C TRP A 122 20.65 -2.31 15.20
N PRO A 123 20.32 -1.70 16.35
CA PRO A 123 21.34 -1.32 17.32
C PRO A 123 21.92 -2.57 17.98
N THR A 124 23.24 -2.65 18.10
CA THR A 124 23.88 -3.71 18.90
C THR A 124 23.61 -3.42 20.38
N ASN A 125 23.12 -4.40 21.12
CA ASN A 125 22.96 -4.29 22.58
C ASN A 125 23.99 -5.21 23.24
N ASP A 126 24.76 -4.68 24.19
CA ASP A 126 25.86 -5.37 24.90
C ASP A 126 25.46 -6.57 25.78
N HIS A 127 24.18 -6.93 25.91
CA HIS A 127 23.77 -8.04 26.76
C HIS A 127 22.75 -8.98 26.09
N SER A 128 23.25 -10.14 25.68
CA SER A 128 22.55 -11.40 25.33
C SER A 128 21.26 -11.28 24.48
N THR A 129 21.42 -11.40 23.16
CA THR A 129 20.31 -11.50 22.21
C THR A 129 19.54 -12.82 22.38
N ARG A 130 18.45 -12.83 23.16
CA ARG A 130 17.42 -13.88 23.07
C ARG A 130 16.33 -13.40 22.11
N GLN A 131 16.40 -13.82 20.84
CA GLN A 131 15.31 -13.62 19.89
C GLN A 131 14.13 -14.55 20.27
N ARG A 132 13.05 -13.99 20.80
CA ARG A 132 11.78 -14.72 21.00
C ARG A 132 10.77 -14.27 19.95
N SER A 133 10.48 -15.13 18.98
CA SER A 133 9.35 -14.95 18.06
C SER A 133 8.04 -15.30 18.77
N ARG A 134 7.18 -14.32 19.06
CA ARG A 134 5.77 -14.55 19.42
C ARG A 134 4.91 -14.28 18.20
N THR A 135 4.17 -15.28 17.73
CA THR A 135 3.15 -15.14 16.68
C THR A 135 1.76 -15.23 17.29
N ASN A 136 0.99 -14.15 17.31
CA ASN A 136 -0.41 -14.18 17.71
C ASN A 136 -1.30 -14.24 16.45
N ARG A 137 -1.99 -15.35 16.25
CA ARG A 137 -3.10 -15.47 15.28
C ARG A 137 -4.44 -15.30 16.00
N SER A 138 -5.19 -14.30 15.61
CA SER A 138 -6.66 -14.19 15.79
C SER A 138 -7.11 -12.94 15.02
N GLY A 139 -8.04 -12.90 14.08
CA GLY A 139 -9.09 -13.83 13.71
C GLY A 139 -10.45 -13.30 14.17
N GLY A 140 -11.15 -12.51 13.33
CA GLY A 140 -12.62 -12.43 13.37
C GLY A 140 -13.30 -11.06 13.16
N PRO A 141 -14.46 -10.99 12.47
CA PRO A 141 -15.00 -9.78 11.84
C PRO A 141 -16.19 -9.13 12.57
N GLY A 142 -16.48 -7.84 12.29
CA GLY A 142 -17.69 -7.15 12.73
C GLY A 142 -18.15 -6.07 11.75
N VAL A 143 -19.39 -6.18 11.28
CA VAL A 143 -20.15 -5.32 10.33
C VAL A 143 -21.47 -4.94 11.05
N PRO A 144 -22.27 -3.91 10.68
CA PRO A 144 -22.07 -2.74 9.81
C PRO A 144 -22.26 -1.39 10.55
N ARG A 145 -21.76 -0.29 9.95
CA ARG A 145 -22.29 1.06 10.23
C ARG A 145 -23.23 1.50 9.12
N ARG A 146 -24.42 1.96 9.50
CA ARG A 146 -25.45 2.53 8.60
C ARG A 146 -24.82 3.63 7.74
N ARG A 147 -25.08 3.58 6.43
CA ARG A 147 -24.49 4.49 5.42
C ARG A 147 -25.60 5.06 4.57
N CYS A 148 -25.81 6.38 4.68
CA CYS A 148 -26.55 7.12 3.66
C CYS A 148 -25.66 7.20 2.40
N SER A 149 -26.22 6.86 1.24
CA SER A 149 -25.53 6.81 -0.05
C SER A 149 -26.01 7.93 -0.96
N MET A 150 -25.11 8.80 -1.41
CA MET A 150 -25.36 9.50 -2.67
C MET A 150 -24.89 8.61 -3.83
N ARG A 151 -25.83 8.26 -4.72
CA ARG A 151 -25.58 7.87 -6.10
C ARG A 151 -25.72 9.12 -6.96
N ALA A 152 -24.76 9.34 -7.84
CA ALA A 152 -25.00 9.70 -9.24
C ALA A 152 -23.65 9.64 -9.95
N CYS A 153 -23.60 8.88 -11.04
CA CYS A 153 -22.68 9.13 -12.13
C CYS A 153 -23.57 9.64 -13.24
N ASP A 154 -23.65 10.96 -13.40
CA ASP A 154 -24.12 11.48 -14.67
C ASP A 154 -22.95 11.42 -15.64
N SER A 155 -23.16 10.62 -16.68
CA SER A 155 -22.32 10.64 -17.86
C SER A 155 -22.47 12.02 -18.49
N PRO A 156 -21.39 12.72 -18.90
CA PRO A 156 -21.55 13.85 -19.79
C PRO A 156 -22.20 13.34 -21.07
N GLN A 157 -23.45 13.73 -21.33
CA GLN A 157 -24.00 13.63 -22.67
C GLN A 157 -23.25 14.65 -23.52
N VAL A 158 -22.38 14.16 -24.41
CA VAL A 158 -21.88 14.96 -25.51
C VAL A 158 -23.05 15.11 -26.49
N PRO A 159 -23.53 16.33 -26.80
CA PRO A 159 -24.56 16.49 -27.81
C PRO A 159 -23.99 16.10 -29.18
N ALA A 160 -24.67 15.17 -29.86
CA ALA A 160 -24.34 14.78 -31.22
C ALA A 160 -24.59 15.97 -32.17
N THR A 161 -23.50 16.59 -32.65
CA THR A 161 -23.58 17.55 -33.75
C THR A 161 -23.86 16.77 -35.03
N LYS A 162 -25.07 16.89 -35.58
CA LYS A 162 -25.43 16.33 -36.89
C LYS A 162 -24.59 17.03 -37.97
N GLN A 163 -23.73 16.29 -38.67
CA GLN A 163 -23.17 16.76 -39.93
C GLN A 163 -24.26 16.72 -41.02
N PRO A 164 -24.43 17.77 -41.84
CA PRO A 164 -25.35 17.73 -42.97
C PRO A 164 -24.80 16.81 -44.07
N ARG A 165 -25.67 15.96 -44.62
CA ARG A 165 -25.42 15.16 -45.83
C ARG A 165 -25.08 16.09 -46.99
N SER A 166 -23.86 16.04 -47.52
CA SER A 166 -23.61 16.55 -48.88
C SER A 166 -24.14 15.52 -49.88
N GLN A 167 -24.92 16.01 -50.82
CA GLN A 167 -25.50 15.25 -51.91
C GLN A 167 -24.40 14.83 -52.89
N ARG A 168 -24.55 13.62 -53.46
CA ARG A 168 -23.76 13.14 -54.59
C ARG A 168 -23.97 14.06 -55.79
N ALA A 169 -22.86 14.42 -56.44
CA ALA A 169 -22.81 14.70 -57.87
C ALA A 169 -21.99 13.57 -58.51
#